data_AF-A0A1Q3CYW5-F1
#
_entry.id   AF-A0A1Q3CYW5-F1
#
_cell.length_a   1.000
_cell.length_b   1.000
_cell.length_c   1.000
_cell.angle_alpha   90.00
_cell.angle_beta   90.00
_cell.angle_gamma   90.00
#
_symmetry.space_group_name_H-M   'P 1'
#
loop_
_entity.id
_entity.type
_entity.pdbx_description
1 polymer ?
#
loop_
_entity_poly.entity_id
_entity_poly.type
_entity_poly.pdbx_seq_one_letter_code
_entity_poly.pdbx_strand_id
1 'polypeptide(L)'
;EKYCRYHRDHEHNTEDCRQLKNQIEDLIRKGHLRKYVDRDAPQGREEKAPRQQEDKRLRTGGEEEVISFSKANYEGVCLPHDDPVVVTLLVELFTMKRILVDSSSSADILYKHAFDQLRIPVDQLKPVKTPLIGFTGEMVHPLGSIDLSVVAGTAPRQTQVQMTFLVVDTPSPYNAIIRQPGLNLMEA
;
A
#
# COMPACT_ATOMS: atom_id res chain seq x y z
N GLU A 1 10.43 29.62 15.43
CA GLU A 1 10.32 28.57 14.38
C GLU A 1 11.39 27.51 14.62
N LYS A 2 11.04 26.23 14.47
CA LYS A 2 12.02 25.12 14.56
C LYS A 2 12.52 24.83 13.13
N TYR A 3 13.81 24.58 12.96
CA TYR A 3 14.42 24.27 11.66
C TYR A 3 15.48 23.18 11.86
N CYS A 4 15.41 22.14 11.06
CA CYS A 4 16.42 21.09 11.04
C CYS A 4 17.34 21.27 9.84
N ARG A 5 18.62 21.58 10.09
CA ARG A 5 19.61 21.75 9.00
C ARG A 5 19.84 20.47 8.19
N TYR A 6 19.63 19.31 8.81
CA TYR A 6 19.87 18.02 8.18
C TYR A 6 18.75 17.67 7.18
N HIS A 7 17.50 17.84 7.60
CA HIS A 7 16.33 17.56 6.75
C HIS A 7 15.92 18.74 5.86
N ARG A 8 16.51 19.93 6.10
CA ARG A 8 16.14 21.20 5.43
C ARG A 8 14.63 21.47 5.51
N ASP A 9 14.03 21.09 6.63
CA ASP A 9 12.61 21.21 6.92
C ASP A 9 12.38 22.00 8.22
N HIS A 10 11.13 22.38 8.46
CA HIS A 10 10.71 23.19 9.62
C HIS A 10 9.89 22.42 10.66
N GLU A 11 9.84 21.10 10.54
CA GLU A 11 8.98 20.26 11.40
C GLU A 11 9.58 20.09 12.80
N HIS A 12 10.91 19.97 12.89
CA HIS A 12 11.63 19.72 14.14
C HIS A 12 12.92 20.52 14.20
N ASN A 13 13.53 20.62 15.39
CA ASN A 13 14.78 21.35 15.54
C ASN A 13 15.98 20.39 15.29
N THR A 14 17.15 20.97 15.00
CA THR A 14 18.38 20.20 14.72
C THR A 14 18.85 19.37 15.93
N GLU A 15 18.50 19.76 17.16
CA GLU A 15 18.86 19.06 18.39
C GLU A 15 18.00 17.80 18.62
N ASP A 16 16.69 17.88 18.34
CA ASP A 16 15.74 16.77 18.40
C ASP A 16 16.17 15.68 17.39
N CYS A 17 16.60 16.09 16.20
CA CYS A 17 17.17 15.19 15.19
C CYS A 17 18.46 14.51 15.68
N ARG A 18 19.36 15.29 16.30
CA ARG A 18 20.62 14.79 16.85
C ARG A 18 20.37 13.79 17.99
N GLN A 19 19.40 14.08 18.84
CA GLN A 19 19.04 13.21 19.96
C GLN A 19 18.47 11.88 19.47
N LEU A 20 17.57 11.90 18.48
CA LEU A 20 17.03 10.69 17.87
C LEU A 20 18.12 9.85 17.19
N LYS A 21 19.02 10.50 16.44
CA LYS A 21 20.18 9.83 15.83
C LYS A 21 21.03 9.10 16.88
N ASN A 22 21.35 9.76 18.00
CA ASN A 22 22.14 9.15 19.07
C ASN A 22 21.43 7.96 19.71
N GLN A 23 20.11 8.00 19.85
CA GLN A 23 19.31 6.88 20.37
C GLN A 23 19.32 5.68 19.42
N ILE A 24 19.19 5.92 18.11
CA ILE A 24 19.27 4.85 17.10
C ILE A 24 20.67 4.23 17.10
N GLU A 25 21.74 5.03 17.15
CA GLU A 25 23.11 4.54 17.25
C GLU A 25 23.35 3.72 18.54
N ASP A 26 22.74 4.11 19.66
CA ASP A 26 22.81 3.36 20.91
C ASP A 26 22.07 2.01 20.82
N LEU A 27 20.90 1.97 20.18
CA LEU A 27 20.15 0.74 19.94
C LEU A 27 20.90 -0.22 18.98
N ILE A 28 21.63 0.32 18.01
CA ILE A 28 22.53 -0.46 17.15
C ILE A 28 23.67 -1.04 17.97
N ARG A 29 24.35 -0.24 18.80
CA ARG A 29 25.45 -0.72 19.69
C ARG A 29 24.98 -1.78 20.67
N LYS A 30 23.79 -1.61 21.24
CA LYS A 30 23.14 -2.59 22.13
C LYS A 30 22.63 -3.84 21.38
N GLY A 31 22.79 -3.88 20.06
CA GLY A 31 22.47 -5.04 19.23
C GLY A 31 20.98 -5.27 18.98
N HIS A 32 20.11 -4.31 19.34
CA HIS A 32 18.66 -4.45 19.19
C HIS A 32 18.20 -4.29 17.73
N LEU A 33 19.02 -3.65 16.89
CA LEU A 33 18.74 -3.38 15.48
C LEU A 33 19.65 -4.17 14.52
N ARG A 34 20.27 -5.27 14.97
CA ARG A 34 21.21 -6.08 14.15
C ARG A 34 20.62 -6.59 12.84
N LYS A 35 19.31 -6.80 12.77
CA LYS A 35 18.59 -7.21 11.55
C LYS A 35 18.44 -6.10 10.50
N TYR A 36 18.78 -4.86 10.84
CA TYR A 36 18.62 -3.67 9.99
C TYR A 36 19.93 -2.98 9.63
N VAL A 37 21.07 -3.46 10.16
CA VAL A 37 22.39 -2.92 9.85
C VAL A 37 23.07 -3.86 8.88
N ASP A 38 23.13 -3.46 7.61
CA ASP A 38 23.85 -4.21 6.59
C ASP A 38 25.36 -4.09 6.89
N ARG A 39 26.01 -5.22 7.12
CA ARG A 39 27.39 -5.29 7.61
C ARG A 39 28.40 -5.40 6.47
N ASP A 40 27.94 -5.61 5.24
CA ASP A 40 28.77 -5.94 4.08
C ASP A 40 28.51 -5.01 2.89
N ALA A 41 28.59 -3.69 3.08
CA ALA A 41 28.60 -2.75 1.97
C ALA A 41 30.04 -2.32 1.60
N PRO A 42 30.62 -2.78 0.48
CA PRO A 42 31.74 -2.10 -0.15
C PRO A 42 31.23 -0.89 -0.93
N GLN A 43 31.91 0.24 -0.78
CA GLN A 43 31.73 1.45 -1.59
C GLN A 43 32.18 1.22 -3.04
N GLY A 44 31.31 1.53 -4.01
CA GLY A 44 31.71 2.21 -5.24
C GLY A 44 31.50 1.51 -6.60
N ARG A 45 30.83 2.27 -7.48
CA ARG A 45 30.98 2.40 -8.96
C ARG A 45 30.16 1.53 -9.92
N GLU A 46 29.27 2.25 -10.61
CA GLU A 46 29.03 2.32 -12.07
C GLU A 46 28.81 1.05 -12.93
N GLU A 47 27.60 1.01 -13.50
CA GLU A 47 27.26 0.83 -14.93
C GLU A 47 27.53 -0.54 -15.61
N LYS A 48 26.44 -1.24 -15.97
CA LYS A 48 25.96 -1.51 -17.35
C LYS A 48 24.99 -2.70 -17.43
N ALA A 49 23.89 -2.51 -18.17
CA ALA A 49 23.00 -3.57 -18.65
C ALA A 49 23.70 -4.43 -19.74
N PRO A 50 23.24 -5.66 -20.06
CA PRO A 50 22.14 -5.79 -21.01
C PRO A 50 21.14 -6.96 -20.79
N ARG A 51 19.95 -6.75 -21.38
CA ARG A 51 18.82 -7.65 -21.68
C ARG A 51 19.19 -9.10 -21.96
N GLN A 52 18.42 -10.06 -21.42
CA GLN A 52 18.00 -11.27 -22.14
C GLN A 52 16.58 -11.70 -21.75
N GLN A 53 15.88 -12.17 -22.78
CA GLN A 53 14.51 -12.63 -22.87
C GLN A 53 14.51 -14.14 -22.62
N GLU A 54 13.76 -14.65 -21.65
CA GLU A 54 13.41 -16.09 -21.63
C GLU A 54 11.95 -16.32 -21.25
N ASP A 55 11.24 -16.76 -22.28
CA ASP A 55 10.03 -17.56 -22.31
C ASP A 55 10.14 -18.77 -21.35
N LYS A 56 9.20 -18.99 -20.43
CA LYS A 56 8.92 -20.33 -19.90
C LYS A 56 7.50 -20.48 -19.36
N ARG A 57 6.70 -21.06 -20.26
CA ARG A 57 5.40 -21.71 -20.10
C ARG A 57 5.17 -22.40 -18.73
N LEU A 58 4.01 -22.08 -18.16
CA LEU A 58 3.06 -22.91 -17.41
C LEU A 58 3.50 -24.35 -17.04
N ARG A 59 3.45 -24.65 -15.74
CA ARG A 59 3.19 -26.00 -15.23
C ARG A 59 2.07 -25.95 -14.19
N THR A 60 0.95 -26.52 -14.62
CA THR A 60 -0.22 -26.92 -13.84
C THR A 60 0.17 -27.92 -12.75
N GLY A 61 -0.26 -27.68 -11.50
CA GLY A 61 -0.14 -28.62 -10.39
C GLY A 61 -1.10 -28.22 -9.28
N GLY A 62 -2.19 -28.96 -9.13
CA GLY A 62 -3.25 -28.67 -8.16
C GLY A 62 -2.83 -29.02 -6.74
N GLU A 63 -2.34 -28.01 -6.02
CA GLU A 63 -2.42 -27.86 -4.57
C GLU A 63 -2.73 -26.37 -4.36
N GLU A 64 -3.37 -25.97 -3.27
CA GLU A 64 -3.61 -24.56 -2.93
C GLU A 64 -2.28 -23.79 -3.00
N GLU A 65 -1.91 -23.23 -4.16
CA GLU A 65 -0.92 -22.17 -4.34
C GLU A 65 -1.30 -21.00 -3.43
N VAL A 66 -0.96 -21.15 -2.16
CA VAL A 66 -0.65 -20.07 -1.26
C VAL A 66 0.50 -19.33 -1.94
N ILE A 67 0.29 -18.04 -2.20
CA ILE A 67 1.36 -17.16 -2.68
C ILE A 67 2.43 -17.17 -1.59
N SER A 68 3.51 -17.90 -1.83
CA SER A 68 4.62 -18.06 -0.90
C SER A 68 5.86 -17.41 -1.49
N PHE A 69 6.49 -16.54 -0.69
CA PHE A 69 7.72 -15.86 -1.09
C PHE A 69 8.91 -16.67 -0.61
N SER A 70 9.71 -17.14 -1.57
CA SER A 70 10.97 -17.85 -1.34
C SER A 70 12.16 -16.97 -1.76
N LYS A 71 13.38 -17.35 -1.34
CA LYS A 71 14.61 -16.65 -1.72
C LYS A 71 14.79 -16.52 -3.25
N ALA A 72 14.29 -17.50 -4.00
CA ALA A 72 14.33 -17.50 -5.47
C ALA A 72 13.49 -16.36 -6.08
N ASN A 73 12.44 -15.90 -5.38
CA ASN A 73 11.62 -14.77 -5.83
C ASN A 73 12.35 -13.42 -5.72
N TYR A 74 13.52 -13.38 -5.07
CA TYR A 74 14.35 -12.18 -4.95
C TYR A 74 15.52 -12.15 -5.95
N GLU A 75 15.69 -13.18 -6.80
CA GLU A 75 16.74 -13.16 -7.83
C GLU A 75 16.43 -12.07 -8.87
N GLY A 76 17.29 -11.05 -8.95
CA GLY A 76 17.14 -9.90 -9.87
C GLY A 76 16.29 -8.75 -9.35
N VAL A 77 15.85 -8.81 -8.10
CA VAL A 77 14.97 -7.84 -7.44
C VAL A 77 15.83 -6.87 -6.61
N CYS A 78 15.95 -5.61 -7.05
CA CYS A 78 16.78 -4.59 -6.40
C CYS A 78 16.13 -4.03 -5.13
N LEU A 79 16.53 -4.53 -3.96
CA LEU A 79 16.14 -3.98 -2.68
C LEU A 79 16.88 -2.65 -2.36
N PRO A 80 16.23 -1.67 -1.71
CA PRO A 80 14.86 -1.72 -1.18
C PRO A 80 13.80 -1.35 -2.23
N HIS A 81 12.68 -2.08 -2.21
CA HIS A 81 11.47 -1.69 -2.94
C HIS A 81 10.60 -0.85 -2.03
N ASP A 82 10.60 0.45 -2.24
CA ASP A 82 9.62 1.38 -1.63
C ASP A 82 8.38 1.58 -2.53
N ASP A 83 8.23 0.75 -3.57
CA ASP A 83 7.12 0.84 -4.51
C ASP A 83 5.80 0.37 -3.85
N PRO A 84 4.71 1.14 -3.99
CA PRO A 84 3.43 0.76 -3.42
C PRO A 84 2.86 -0.50 -4.11
N VAL A 85 2.20 -1.35 -3.32
CA VAL A 85 1.46 -2.49 -3.88
C VAL A 85 0.17 -1.99 -4.50
N VAL A 86 0.06 -2.11 -5.83
CA VAL A 86 -1.11 -1.65 -6.59
C VAL A 86 -1.72 -2.80 -7.38
N VAL A 87 -3.01 -3.04 -7.19
CA VAL A 87 -3.74 -4.15 -7.80
C VAL A 87 -4.86 -3.68 -8.73
N THR A 88 -5.39 -4.63 -9.49
CA THR A 88 -6.61 -4.47 -10.30
C THR A 88 -7.60 -5.51 -9.85
N LEU A 89 -8.83 -5.07 -9.55
CA LEU A 89 -9.91 -5.94 -9.07
C LEU A 89 -11.17 -5.69 -9.88
N LEU A 90 -12.08 -6.65 -9.88
CA LEU A 90 -13.43 -6.44 -10.40
C LEU A 90 -14.27 -5.90 -9.24
N VAL A 91 -14.75 -4.66 -9.37
CA VAL A 91 -15.63 -4.01 -8.40
C VAL A 91 -16.98 -3.83 -9.09
N GLU A 92 -18.02 -4.45 -8.52
CA GLU A 92 -19.29 -4.72 -9.16
C GLU A 92 -19.08 -5.47 -10.50
N LEU A 93 -19.26 -4.77 -11.62
CA LEU A 93 -19.05 -5.29 -12.97
C LEU A 93 -17.94 -4.54 -13.71
N PHE A 94 -17.14 -3.74 -13.00
CA PHE A 94 -16.12 -2.88 -13.57
C PHE A 94 -14.72 -3.35 -13.16
N THR A 95 -13.83 -3.52 -14.15
CA THR A 95 -12.41 -3.77 -13.89
C THR A 95 -11.74 -2.49 -13.41
N MET A 96 -11.63 -2.33 -12.10
CA MET A 96 -11.01 -1.17 -11.46
C MET A 96 -9.51 -1.39 -11.31
N LYS A 97 -8.72 -0.54 -11.97
CA LYS A 97 -7.25 -0.52 -11.91
C LYS A 97 -6.79 0.47 -10.85
N ARG A 98 -5.48 0.48 -10.55
CA ARG A 98 -4.84 1.48 -9.66
C ARG A 98 -5.47 1.48 -8.26
N ILE A 99 -5.66 0.29 -7.69
CA ILE A 99 -6.12 0.11 -6.32
C ILE A 99 -4.90 -0.06 -5.44
N LEU A 100 -4.66 0.88 -4.52
CA LEU A 100 -3.57 0.78 -3.57
C LEU A 100 -3.93 -0.24 -2.49
N VAL A 101 -3.00 -1.14 -2.16
CA VAL A 101 -3.11 -2.01 -0.98
C VAL A 101 -2.31 -1.38 0.15
N ASP A 102 -2.99 -1.13 1.26
CA ASP A 102 -2.45 -0.49 2.45
C ASP A 102 -2.69 -1.41 3.66
N SER A 103 -1.68 -1.58 4.51
CA SER A 103 -1.77 -2.42 5.71
C SER A 103 -2.40 -1.70 6.91
N SER A 104 -2.80 -0.43 6.76
CA SER A 104 -3.42 0.32 7.84
C SER A 104 -4.81 -0.21 8.22
N SER A 105 -5.16 -0.12 9.51
CA SER A 105 -6.38 -0.70 10.10
C SER A 105 -7.61 0.22 9.99
N SER A 106 -7.60 1.22 9.12
CA SER A 106 -8.61 2.28 9.09
C SER A 106 -9.89 1.85 8.34
N ALA A 107 -10.17 2.42 7.18
CA ALA A 107 -11.34 2.11 6.37
C ALA A 107 -10.95 2.04 4.90
N ASP A 108 -11.59 1.17 4.12
CA ASP A 108 -11.39 1.15 2.67
C ASP A 108 -11.90 2.46 2.05
N ILE A 109 -11.15 3.01 1.10
CA ILE A 109 -11.47 4.31 0.47
C ILE A 109 -11.76 4.09 -1.00
N LEU A 110 -12.84 4.71 -1.48
CA LEU A 110 -13.13 4.86 -2.90
C LEU A 110 -13.09 6.35 -3.25
N TYR A 111 -12.33 6.72 -4.26
CA TYR A 111 -12.26 8.12 -4.68
C TYR A 111 -13.45 8.48 -5.56
N LYS A 112 -13.97 9.70 -5.39
CA LYS A 112 -15.18 10.17 -6.08
C LYS A 112 -15.11 9.99 -7.60
N HIS A 113 -13.97 10.27 -8.23
CA HIS A 113 -13.84 10.12 -9.69
C HIS A 113 -13.98 8.67 -10.15
N ALA A 114 -13.65 7.69 -9.30
CA ALA A 114 -13.84 6.27 -9.58
C ALA A 114 -15.29 5.86 -9.29
N PHE A 115 -15.89 6.36 -8.21
CA PHE A 115 -17.31 6.18 -7.91
C PHE A 115 -18.21 6.67 -9.06
N ASP A 116 -17.93 7.86 -9.60
CA ASP A 116 -18.67 8.44 -10.73
C ASP A 116 -18.61 7.54 -11.99
N GLN A 117 -17.50 6.80 -12.18
CA GLN A 117 -17.34 5.84 -13.29
C GLN A 117 -18.17 4.57 -13.13
N LEU A 118 -18.48 4.17 -11.88
CA LEU A 118 -19.39 3.05 -11.62
C LEU A 118 -20.84 3.38 -11.99
N ARG A 119 -21.15 4.66 -12.28
CA ARG A 119 -22.50 5.16 -12.62
C ARG A 119 -23.53 4.86 -11.53
N ILE A 120 -23.08 4.76 -10.28
CA ILE A 120 -23.95 4.57 -9.12
C ILE A 120 -24.53 5.93 -8.71
N PRO A 121 -25.85 6.05 -8.57
CA PRO A 121 -26.49 7.26 -8.06
C PRO A 121 -26.03 7.62 -6.64
N VAL A 122 -25.76 8.90 -6.37
CA VAL A 122 -25.23 9.39 -5.08
C VAL A 122 -26.20 9.14 -3.91
N ASP A 123 -27.50 9.04 -4.19
CA ASP A 123 -28.54 8.71 -3.21
C ASP A 123 -28.43 7.29 -2.63
N GLN A 124 -27.63 6.42 -3.26
CA GLN A 124 -27.32 5.10 -2.69
C GLN A 124 -26.22 5.16 -1.61
N LEU A 125 -25.53 6.30 -1.44
CA LEU A 125 -24.55 6.47 -0.38
C LEU A 125 -25.24 6.55 0.98
N LYS A 126 -24.77 5.73 1.92
CA LYS A 126 -25.19 5.79 3.32
C LYS A 126 -24.52 7.02 3.98
N PRO A 127 -25.27 7.89 4.66
CA PRO A 127 -24.68 9.07 5.30
C PRO A 127 -23.66 8.69 6.38
N VAL A 128 -22.47 9.29 6.31
CA VAL A 128 -21.41 9.14 7.32
C VAL A 128 -21.09 10.50 7.92
N LYS A 129 -21.15 10.62 9.24
CA LYS A 129 -20.91 11.90 9.95
C LYS A 129 -19.49 12.04 10.48
N THR A 130 -18.76 10.94 10.55
CA THR A 130 -17.43 10.88 11.15
C THR A 130 -16.37 11.21 10.09
N PRO A 131 -15.56 12.27 10.26
CA PRO A 131 -14.47 12.55 9.36
C PRO A 131 -13.35 11.51 9.49
N LEU A 132 -12.62 11.30 8.41
CA LEU A 132 -11.33 10.61 8.43
C LEU A 132 -10.26 11.59 8.92
N ILE A 133 -9.50 11.19 9.93
CA ILE A 133 -8.48 12.03 10.56
C ILE A 133 -7.11 11.43 10.26
N GLY A 134 -6.28 12.17 9.52
CA GLY A 134 -4.89 11.82 9.27
C GLY A 134 -3.99 12.13 10.47
N PHE A 135 -2.79 11.56 10.51
CA PHE A 135 -1.81 11.79 11.58
C PHE A 135 -1.35 13.24 11.70
N THR A 136 -1.41 14.00 10.60
CA THR A 136 -1.12 15.44 10.53
C THR A 136 -2.28 16.31 11.03
N GLY A 137 -3.40 15.70 11.44
CA GLY A 137 -4.63 16.38 11.86
C GLY A 137 -5.52 16.80 10.69
N GLU A 138 -5.16 16.46 9.45
CA GLU A 138 -6.02 16.69 8.29
C GLU A 138 -7.32 15.90 8.42
N MET A 139 -8.45 16.58 8.22
CA MET A 139 -9.78 15.99 8.30
C MET A 139 -10.41 15.95 6.91
N VAL A 140 -10.74 14.75 6.45
CA VAL A 140 -11.48 14.52 5.20
C VAL A 140 -12.88 14.04 5.55
N HIS A 141 -13.90 14.75 5.05
CA HIS A 141 -15.30 14.35 5.24
C HIS A 141 -15.71 13.46 4.07
N PRO A 142 -16.07 12.18 4.31
CA PRO A 142 -16.61 11.34 3.26
C PRO A 142 -17.95 11.87 2.77
N LEU A 143 -18.26 11.65 1.49
CA LEU A 143 -19.58 11.87 0.92
C LEU A 143 -20.61 10.87 1.49
N GLY A 144 -20.14 9.70 1.88
CA GLY A 144 -20.90 8.63 2.50
C GLY A 144 -20.15 7.30 2.42
N SER A 145 -20.82 6.22 2.80
CA SER A 145 -20.33 4.86 2.61
C SER A 145 -21.18 4.09 1.60
N ILE A 146 -20.57 3.11 0.95
CA ILE A 146 -21.24 2.20 0.03
C ILE A 146 -20.68 0.80 0.18
N ASP A 147 -21.56 -0.19 0.09
CA ASP A 147 -21.16 -1.61 0.04
C ASP A 147 -21.09 -2.03 -1.42
N LEU A 148 -19.94 -2.52 -1.84
CA LEU A 148 -19.68 -2.97 -3.21
C LEU A 148 -19.23 -4.42 -3.22
N SER A 149 -19.70 -5.17 -4.21
CA SER A 149 -19.18 -6.50 -4.47
C SER A 149 -17.80 -6.39 -5.10
N VAL A 150 -16.79 -7.02 -4.49
CA VAL A 150 -15.42 -7.05 -4.99
C VAL A 150 -15.04 -8.49 -5.28
N VAL A 151 -14.57 -8.76 -6.49
CA VAL A 151 -14.00 -10.04 -6.88
C VAL A 151 -12.50 -9.90 -7.06
N ALA A 152 -11.77 -10.75 -6.34
CA ALA A 152 -10.32 -10.83 -6.40
C ALA A 152 -9.86 -12.21 -6.86
N GLY A 153 -8.77 -12.25 -7.62
CA GLY A 153 -8.22 -13.46 -8.20
C GLY A 153 -8.70 -13.73 -9.63
N THR A 154 -8.29 -14.87 -10.17
CA THR A 154 -8.60 -15.32 -11.53
C THR A 154 -9.04 -16.77 -11.48
N ALA A 155 -9.97 -17.16 -12.35
CA ALA A 155 -10.43 -18.54 -12.44
C ALA A 155 -9.24 -19.53 -12.52
N PRO A 156 -9.26 -20.64 -11.75
CA PRO A 156 -10.37 -21.12 -10.94
C PRO A 156 -10.47 -20.53 -9.52
N ARG A 157 -9.52 -19.68 -9.11
CA ARG A 157 -9.41 -19.15 -7.73
C ARG A 157 -9.80 -17.69 -7.68
N GLN A 158 -11.09 -17.46 -7.50
CA GLN A 158 -11.65 -16.15 -7.28
C GLN A 158 -12.41 -16.15 -5.96
N THR A 159 -12.25 -15.08 -5.18
CA THR A 159 -13.08 -14.79 -4.01
C THR A 159 -13.96 -13.59 -4.31
N GLN A 160 -15.22 -13.65 -3.90
CA GLN A 160 -16.17 -12.56 -4.04
C GLN A 160 -16.65 -12.15 -2.66
N VAL A 161 -16.42 -10.89 -2.30
CA VAL A 161 -16.73 -10.34 -0.98
C VAL A 161 -17.58 -9.08 -1.14
N GLN A 162 -18.37 -8.76 -0.12
CA GLN A 162 -19.03 -7.47 0.01
C GLN A 162 -18.16 -6.57 0.89
N MET A 163 -17.65 -5.48 0.31
CA MET A 163 -16.70 -4.58 0.97
C MET A 163 -17.29 -3.19 1.09
N THR A 164 -17.20 -2.60 2.28
CA THR A 164 -17.68 -1.25 2.56
C THR A 164 -16.59 -0.22 2.29
N PHE A 165 -16.86 0.71 1.37
CA PHE A 165 -15.97 1.82 1.06
C PHE A 165 -16.51 3.15 1.61
N LEU A 166 -15.61 4.00 2.10
CA LEU A 166 -15.88 5.42 2.29
C LEU A 166 -15.57 6.16 1.01
N VAL A 167 -16.55 6.89 0.48
CA VAL A 167 -16.37 7.69 -0.73
C VAL A 167 -15.84 9.07 -0.35
N VAL A 168 -14.68 9.43 -0.87
CA VAL A 168 -14.03 10.73 -0.57
C VAL A 168 -13.81 11.54 -1.84
N ASP A 169 -14.01 12.85 -1.74
CA ASP A 169 -13.79 13.81 -2.82
C ASP A 169 -12.45 14.53 -2.64
N THR A 170 -11.36 13.77 -2.78
CA THR A 170 -10.00 14.31 -2.76
C THR A 170 -9.23 13.86 -4.00
N PRO A 171 -8.41 14.73 -4.61
CA PRO A 171 -7.59 14.35 -5.76
C PRO A 171 -6.64 13.20 -5.40
N SER A 172 -6.61 12.15 -6.21
CA SER A 172 -5.73 11.01 -6.00
C SER A 172 -5.33 10.34 -7.31
N PRO A 173 -4.09 9.81 -7.41
CA PRO A 173 -3.70 8.94 -8.50
C PRO A 173 -4.26 7.52 -8.34
N TYR A 174 -4.95 7.17 -7.27
CA TYR A 174 -5.55 5.84 -7.12
C TYR A 174 -7.06 5.93 -7.29
N ASN A 175 -7.67 4.83 -7.73
CA ASN A 175 -9.13 4.75 -7.81
C ASN A 175 -9.74 4.35 -6.47
N ALA A 176 -9.04 3.49 -5.73
CA ALA A 176 -9.42 3.06 -4.39
C ALA A 176 -8.18 2.71 -3.56
N ILE A 177 -8.39 2.58 -2.25
CA ILE A 177 -7.43 2.02 -1.29
C ILE A 177 -8.14 0.89 -0.56
N ILE A 178 -7.57 -0.31 -0.65
CA ILE A 178 -7.98 -1.45 0.16
C ILE A 178 -7.05 -1.56 1.35
N ARG A 179 -7.66 -1.69 2.51
CA ARG A 179 -7.04 -1.69 3.82
C ARG A 179 -7.31 -2.99 4.56
N GLN A 180 -6.79 -3.10 5.77
CA GLN A 180 -6.97 -4.29 6.60
C GLN A 180 -8.44 -4.75 6.72
N PRO A 181 -9.47 -3.88 6.88
CA PRO A 181 -10.86 -4.32 6.91
C PRO A 181 -11.27 -5.09 5.65
N GLY A 182 -10.95 -4.57 4.47
CA GLY A 182 -11.22 -5.23 3.20
C GLY A 182 -10.37 -6.48 2.97
N LEU A 183 -9.08 -6.44 3.32
CA LEU A 183 -8.16 -7.58 3.19
C LEU A 183 -8.61 -8.78 4.02
N ASN A 184 -9.05 -8.54 5.26
CA ASN A 184 -9.52 -9.61 6.16
C ASN A 184 -10.77 -10.33 5.60
N LEU A 185 -11.58 -9.65 4.79
CA LEU A 185 -12.73 -10.28 4.13
C LEU A 185 -12.29 -11.23 3.00
N MET A 186 -11.18 -10.92 2.35
CA MET A 186 -10.64 -11.69 1.24
C MET A 186 -9.78 -12.88 1.67
N GLU A 187 -9.32 -12.90 2.92
CA GLU A 187 -8.55 -13.98 3.52
C GLU A 187 -9.43 -15.16 3.98
N ALA A 188 -10.77 -15.01 3.92
CA ALA A 188 -11.77 -15.98 4.39
C ALA A 188 -12.09 -17.11 3.40
#